data_AF-A0A820SED4-F1
#
_entry.id   AF-A0A820SED4-F1
#
_cell.length_a   1.000
_cell.length_b   1.000
_cell.length_c   1.000
_cell.angle_alpha   90.00
_cell.angle_beta   90.00
_cell.angle_gamma   90.00
#
_symmetry.space_group_name_H-M   'P 1'
#
loop_
_entity.id
_entity.type
_entity.pdbx_description
1 polymer ?
#
loop_
_entity_poly.entity_id
_entity_poly.type
_entity_poly.pdbx_seq_one_letter_code
_entity_poly.pdbx_strand_id
1 'polypeptide(L)'
;MSDIAVDRSYYSPLADSIAAWQRDYTSGPLTEDEFHQFFEDGFVLKHDLIKRDQLASVISSIEGLVDELAQNLYRADKIQDLHENDDFYKRLTAIEAQFPGACVLLHKNGVLPAAIASLWSNETLISIAQQLLGRDIAGHPVWNLRTKVPNQEQATVPWHQDTACNISYFILHLLSTSLYLDLDKECWNILQV
;
A
#
# COMPACT_ATOMS: atom_id res chain seq x y z
N MET A 1 -16.13 -31.87 15.90
CA MET A 1 -15.73 -31.08 14.72
C MET A 1 -14.76 -31.94 13.96
N SER A 2 -15.20 -32.47 12.82
CA SER A 2 -14.37 -33.29 11.94
C SER A 2 -13.37 -32.38 11.23
N ASP A 3 -12.08 -32.71 11.33
CA ASP A 3 -11.02 -32.11 10.53
C ASP A 3 -11.39 -32.26 9.05
N ILE A 4 -11.65 -31.12 8.40
CA ILE A 4 -11.71 -31.07 6.95
C ILE A 4 -10.27 -31.22 6.49
N ALA A 5 -9.88 -32.45 6.15
CA ALA A 5 -8.65 -32.69 5.40
C ALA A 5 -8.77 -31.91 4.08
N VAL A 6 -8.04 -30.80 3.98
CA VAL A 6 -7.94 -30.06 2.72
C VAL A 6 -7.24 -30.98 1.73
N ASP A 7 -7.98 -31.47 0.75
CA ASP A 7 -7.44 -32.22 -0.38
C ASP A 7 -6.45 -31.32 -1.13
N ARG A 8 -5.15 -31.57 -0.92
CA ARG A 8 -4.09 -30.79 -1.53
C ARG A 8 -3.81 -31.17 -2.98
N SER A 9 -4.48 -32.18 -3.54
CA SER A 9 -4.31 -32.56 -4.95
C SER A 9 -4.73 -31.44 -5.92
N TYR A 10 -5.60 -30.53 -5.46
CA TYR A 10 -5.97 -29.28 -6.16
C TYR A 10 -4.85 -28.24 -6.26
N TYR A 11 -3.76 -28.37 -5.48
CA TYR A 11 -2.61 -27.46 -5.54
C TYR A 11 -1.54 -27.87 -6.55
N SER A 12 -1.62 -29.05 -7.17
CA SER A 12 -0.67 -29.44 -8.22
C SER A 12 -0.59 -28.41 -9.35
N PRO A 13 -1.71 -27.89 -9.90
CA PRO A 13 -1.66 -26.84 -10.93
C PRO A 13 -1.09 -25.53 -10.41
N LEU A 14 -1.27 -25.22 -9.12
CA LEU A 14 -0.74 -23.99 -8.51
C LEU A 14 0.77 -24.06 -8.33
N ALA A 15 1.28 -25.18 -7.80
CA ALA A 15 2.71 -25.41 -7.66
C ALA A 15 3.42 -25.38 -9.02
N ASP A 16 2.82 -26.01 -10.03
CA ASP A 16 3.34 -25.99 -11.40
C ASP A 16 3.27 -24.56 -12.01
N SER A 17 2.23 -23.79 -11.70
CA SER A 17 2.12 -22.39 -12.13
C SER A 17 3.15 -21.49 -11.45
N ILE A 18 3.35 -21.64 -10.14
CA ILE A 18 4.36 -20.90 -9.37
C ILE A 18 5.75 -21.27 -9.87
N ALA A 19 6.04 -22.56 -10.08
CA ALA A 19 7.32 -23.01 -10.63
C ALA A 19 7.57 -22.47 -12.05
N ALA A 20 6.52 -22.28 -12.85
CA ALA A 20 6.62 -21.62 -14.15
C ALA A 20 6.83 -20.10 -14.06
N TRP A 21 6.46 -19.47 -12.95
CA TRP A 21 6.64 -18.03 -12.68
C TRP A 21 7.94 -17.72 -11.94
N GLN A 22 8.45 -18.68 -11.18
CA GLN A 22 9.66 -18.53 -10.40
C GLN A 22 10.84 -18.33 -11.35
N ARG A 23 11.63 -17.30 -11.06
CA ARG A 23 12.82 -16.93 -11.82
C ARG A 23 14.06 -17.25 -11.01
N ASP A 24 15.18 -17.36 -11.71
CA ASP A 24 16.47 -17.40 -11.04
C ASP A 24 16.71 -16.08 -10.29
N TYR A 25 17.24 -16.18 -9.08
CA TYR A 25 17.62 -15.01 -8.30
C TYR A 25 18.63 -14.15 -9.08
N THR A 26 18.46 -12.83 -8.98
CA THR A 26 19.41 -11.85 -9.50
C THR A 26 19.77 -10.84 -8.41
N SER A 27 21.04 -10.45 -8.34
CA SER A 27 21.51 -9.49 -7.33
C SER A 27 20.80 -8.14 -7.49
N GLY A 28 20.42 -7.54 -6.35
CA GLY A 28 19.70 -6.28 -6.29
C GLY A 28 19.18 -5.98 -4.88
N PRO A 29 18.08 -5.21 -4.73
CA PRO A 29 17.62 -4.77 -3.42
C PRO A 29 17.07 -5.89 -2.53
N LEU A 30 16.42 -6.91 -3.09
CA LEU A 30 16.08 -8.13 -2.34
C LEU A 30 17.31 -9.03 -2.20
N THR A 31 17.50 -9.58 -1.01
CA THR A 31 18.44 -10.69 -0.78
C THR A 31 17.91 -11.97 -1.41
N GLU A 32 18.75 -12.98 -1.54
CA GLU A 32 18.34 -14.30 -2.03
C GLU A 32 17.26 -14.92 -1.13
N ASP A 33 17.43 -14.85 0.18
CA ASP A 33 16.43 -15.33 1.15
C ASP A 33 15.09 -14.59 1.02
N GLU A 34 15.11 -13.26 0.90
CA GLU A 34 13.91 -12.43 0.70
C GLU A 34 13.22 -12.73 -0.63
N PHE A 35 14.00 -12.97 -1.69
CA PHE A 35 13.49 -13.36 -2.99
C PHE A 35 12.78 -14.71 -2.93
N HIS A 36 13.39 -15.71 -2.30
CA HIS A 36 12.78 -17.03 -2.13
C HIS A 36 11.53 -16.96 -1.24
N GLN A 37 11.58 -16.19 -0.15
CA GLN A 37 10.42 -15.96 0.71
C GLN A 37 9.23 -15.45 -0.09
N PHE A 38 9.42 -14.53 -1.03
CA PHE A 38 8.31 -14.01 -1.85
C PHE A 38 7.59 -15.11 -2.64
N PHE A 39 8.31 -16.07 -3.23
CA PHE A 39 7.71 -17.16 -3.99
C PHE A 39 7.14 -18.27 -3.10
N GLU A 40 7.66 -18.44 -1.88
CA GLU A 40 7.17 -19.41 -0.90
C GLU A 40 5.90 -18.92 -0.18
N ASP A 41 5.94 -17.68 0.34
CA ASP A 41 4.89 -17.10 1.19
C ASP A 41 3.89 -16.24 0.40
N GLY A 42 4.23 -15.84 -0.82
CA GLY A 42 3.45 -14.89 -1.63
C GLY A 42 3.64 -13.42 -1.22
N PHE A 43 4.54 -13.13 -0.28
CA PHE A 43 4.89 -11.77 0.15
C PHE A 43 6.32 -11.69 0.71
N VAL A 44 6.87 -10.48 0.78
CA VAL A 44 8.14 -10.20 1.45
C VAL A 44 8.11 -8.84 2.11
N LEU A 45 8.70 -8.72 3.31
CA LEU A 45 8.79 -7.46 4.06
C LEU A 45 10.20 -6.89 4.02
N LYS A 46 10.41 -5.89 3.16
CA LYS A 46 11.70 -5.19 3.07
C LYS A 46 11.72 -3.93 3.94
N HIS A 47 12.55 -3.96 4.97
CA HIS A 47 12.70 -2.86 5.93
C HIS A 47 13.67 -1.80 5.40
N ASP A 48 13.46 -0.55 5.82
CA ASP A 48 14.34 0.59 5.51
C ASP A 48 14.63 0.79 4.02
N LEU A 49 13.68 0.37 3.17
CA LEU A 49 13.83 0.39 1.72
C LEU A 49 13.97 1.80 1.15
N ILE A 50 13.12 2.71 1.63
CA ILE A 50 13.14 4.13 1.29
C ILE A 50 13.43 4.89 2.57
N LYS A 51 14.51 5.67 2.55
CA LYS A 51 14.91 6.46 3.70
C LYS A 51 13.95 7.63 3.93
N ARG A 52 13.80 8.04 5.19
CA ARG A 52 12.86 9.08 5.60
C ARG A 52 13.10 10.43 4.91
N ASP A 53 14.35 10.79 4.66
CA ASP A 53 14.73 12.00 3.94
C ASP A 53 14.23 12.01 2.49
N GLN A 54 14.18 10.84 1.84
CA GLN A 54 13.63 10.67 0.48
C GLN A 54 12.09 10.78 0.45
N LEU A 55 11.44 10.68 1.62
CA LEU A 55 9.98 10.77 1.75
C LEU A 55 9.50 12.20 2.06
N ALA A 56 10.39 13.17 2.26
CA ALA A 56 10.02 14.53 2.65
C ALA A 56 9.04 15.19 1.66
N SER A 57 9.26 15.04 0.35
CA SER A 57 8.36 15.58 -0.68
C SER A 57 6.99 14.88 -0.70
N VAL A 58 6.95 13.59 -0.39
CA VAL A 58 5.74 12.78 -0.32
C VAL A 58 4.92 13.21 0.89
N ILE A 59 5.56 13.33 2.06
CA ILE A 59 4.95 13.83 3.30
C ILE A 59 4.35 15.22 3.06
N SER A 60 5.13 16.16 2.52
CA SER A 60 4.65 17.51 2.22
C SER A 60 3.48 17.52 1.21
N SER A 61 3.49 16.61 0.23
CA SER A 61 2.36 16.48 -0.71
C SER A 61 1.09 15.98 -0.01
N ILE A 62 1.22 15.02 0.91
CA ILE A 62 0.09 14.52 1.70
C ILE A 62 -0.43 15.62 2.66
N GLU A 63 0.46 16.40 3.29
CA GLU A 63 0.07 17.57 4.09
C GLU A 63 -0.76 18.57 3.28
N GLY A 64 -0.36 18.83 2.02
CA GLY A 64 -1.13 19.67 1.10
C GLY A 64 -2.53 19.11 0.80
N LEU A 65 -2.66 17.79 0.63
CA LEU A 65 -3.97 17.15 0.44
C LEU A 65 -4.85 17.26 1.68
N VAL A 66 -4.29 17.08 2.88
CA VAL A 66 -4.99 17.25 4.16
C VAL A 66 -5.42 18.70 4.33
N ASP A 67 -4.57 19.66 3.97
CA ASP A 67 -4.88 21.08 4.02
C ASP A 67 -6.05 21.45 3.10
N GLU A 68 -6.02 21.00 1.84
CA GLU A 68 -7.11 21.23 0.89
C GLU A 68 -8.43 20.64 1.41
N LEU A 69 -8.40 19.42 1.96
CA LEU A 69 -9.56 18.81 2.58
C LEU A 69 -10.10 19.64 3.75
N ALA A 70 -9.23 20.08 4.67
CA ALA A 70 -9.61 20.89 5.82
C ALA A 70 -10.28 22.20 5.37
N GLN A 71 -9.68 22.90 4.40
CA GLN A 71 -10.21 24.14 3.84
C GLN A 71 -11.59 23.92 3.19
N ASN A 72 -11.76 22.84 2.45
CA ASN A 72 -13.05 22.51 1.82
C ASN A 72 -14.14 22.20 2.85
N LEU A 73 -13.80 21.44 3.90
CA LEU A 73 -14.73 21.14 4.99
C LEU A 73 -15.09 22.39 5.81
N TYR A 74 -14.13 23.25 6.08
CA TYR A 74 -14.34 24.49 6.84
C TYR A 74 -15.25 25.46 6.08
N ARG A 75 -14.99 25.69 4.78
CA ARG A 75 -15.85 26.51 3.91
C ARG A 75 -17.27 25.99 3.79
N ALA A 76 -17.48 24.69 4.01
CA ALA A 76 -18.78 24.02 3.98
C ALA A 76 -19.43 23.90 5.37
N ASP A 77 -18.89 24.60 6.38
CA ASP A 77 -19.34 24.57 7.78
C ASP A 77 -19.39 23.15 8.38
N LYS A 78 -18.52 22.24 7.91
CA LYS A 78 -18.44 20.85 8.40
C LYS A 78 -17.48 20.67 9.57
N ILE A 79 -16.49 21.56 9.68
CA ILE A 79 -15.54 21.63 10.79
C ILE A 79 -15.42 23.09 11.25
N GLN A 80 -15.04 23.29 12.51
CA GLN A 80 -14.87 24.60 13.13
C GLN A 80 -13.40 25.00 13.32
N ASP A 81 -12.49 24.03 13.30
CA ASP A 81 -11.04 24.23 13.40
C ASP A 81 -10.32 23.54 12.25
N LEU A 82 -9.40 24.26 11.60
CA LEU A 82 -8.55 23.77 10.50
C LEU A 82 -7.35 22.94 10.97
N HIS A 83 -7.05 22.96 12.27
CA HIS A 83 -5.94 22.25 12.89
C HIS A 83 -4.57 22.61 12.26
N GLU A 84 -4.36 23.88 11.90
CA GLU A 84 -3.14 24.34 11.19
C GLU A 84 -1.85 24.17 12.01
N ASN A 85 -1.97 24.06 13.33
CA ASN A 85 -0.83 23.86 14.23
C ASN A 85 -0.54 22.39 14.54
N ASP A 86 -1.40 21.46 14.10
CA ASP A 86 -1.17 20.03 14.30
C ASP A 86 -0.16 19.49 13.29
N ASP A 87 0.66 18.54 13.74
CA ASP A 87 1.67 17.89 12.90
C ASP A 87 1.07 16.88 11.90
N PHE A 88 1.90 16.41 10.95
CA PHE A 88 1.55 15.42 9.93
C PHE A 88 0.78 14.21 10.47
N TYR A 89 1.13 13.73 11.67
CA TYR A 89 0.56 12.50 12.24
C TYR A 89 -0.78 12.73 12.94
N LYS A 90 -1.05 13.95 13.39
CA LYS A 90 -2.23 14.27 14.21
C LYS A 90 -3.31 15.01 13.44
N ARG A 91 -2.94 15.86 12.48
CA ARG A 91 -3.87 16.81 11.86
C ARG A 91 -5.10 16.12 11.24
N LEU A 92 -4.89 15.04 10.48
CA LEU A 92 -6.00 14.30 9.88
C LEU A 92 -6.90 13.62 10.93
N THR A 93 -6.31 13.11 12.01
CA THR A 93 -7.06 12.51 13.13
C THR A 93 -7.95 13.55 13.81
N ALA A 94 -7.44 14.77 14.01
CA ALA A 94 -8.20 15.86 14.60
C ALA A 94 -9.36 16.33 13.68
N ILE A 95 -9.12 16.39 12.37
CA ILE A 95 -10.16 16.67 11.37
C ILE A 95 -11.22 15.56 11.34
N GLU A 96 -10.83 14.28 11.35
CA GLU A 96 -11.76 13.13 11.40
C GLU A 96 -12.66 13.20 12.64
N ALA A 97 -12.15 13.65 13.79
CA ALA A 97 -12.94 13.80 15.01
C ALA A 97 -14.05 14.85 14.89
N GLN A 98 -13.85 15.89 14.09
CA GLN A 98 -14.90 16.88 13.77
C GLN A 98 -15.83 16.40 12.65
N PHE A 99 -15.30 15.67 11.66
CA PHE A 99 -16.04 15.17 10.51
C PHE A 99 -15.69 13.70 10.21
N PRO A 100 -16.45 12.74 10.78
CA PRO A 100 -16.25 11.32 10.51
C PRO A 100 -16.42 11.00 9.00
N GLY A 101 -15.39 10.39 8.41
CA GLY A 101 -15.27 10.11 6.98
C GLY A 101 -14.29 11.03 6.23
N ALA A 102 -13.64 11.99 6.88
CA ALA A 102 -12.63 12.86 6.28
C ALA A 102 -11.50 12.06 5.61
N CYS A 103 -10.96 11.04 6.29
CA CYS A 103 -9.92 10.16 5.78
C CYS A 103 -10.35 9.39 4.52
N VAL A 104 -11.64 9.03 4.40
CA VAL A 104 -12.19 8.34 3.22
C VAL A 104 -12.22 9.28 2.01
N LEU A 105 -12.39 10.58 2.22
CA LEU A 105 -12.36 11.56 1.13
C LEU A 105 -10.96 11.65 0.49
N LEU A 106 -9.89 11.59 1.28
CA LEU A 106 -8.51 11.54 0.76
C LEU A 106 -8.26 10.31 -0.11
N HIS A 107 -8.78 9.16 0.31
CA HIS A 107 -8.69 7.92 -0.46
C HIS A 107 -9.39 8.01 -1.82
N LYS A 108 -10.49 8.80 -1.91
CA LYS A 108 -11.33 8.91 -3.11
C LYS A 108 -10.97 10.07 -4.04
N ASN A 109 -10.05 10.96 -3.65
CA ASN A 109 -9.71 12.15 -4.45
C ASN A 109 -9.16 11.80 -5.85
N GLY A 110 -8.49 10.64 -5.99
CA GLY A 110 -8.12 10.05 -7.28
C GLY A 110 -7.02 10.77 -8.07
N VAL A 111 -6.65 12.00 -7.71
CA VAL A 111 -5.57 12.77 -8.34
C VAL A 111 -4.21 12.41 -7.74
N LEU A 112 -3.36 11.75 -8.53
CA LEU A 112 -2.03 11.33 -8.11
C LEU A 112 -1.08 12.54 -8.01
N PRO A 113 -0.55 12.88 -6.82
CA PRO A 113 0.43 13.95 -6.68
C PRO A 113 1.76 13.59 -7.34
N ALA A 114 2.45 14.58 -7.91
CA ALA A 114 3.72 14.39 -8.61
C ALA A 114 4.82 13.76 -7.73
N ALA A 115 4.89 14.09 -6.44
CA ALA A 115 5.84 13.48 -5.52
C ALA A 115 5.56 11.98 -5.30
N ILE A 116 4.28 11.60 -5.21
CA ILE A 116 3.88 10.19 -5.07
C ILE A 116 4.15 9.44 -6.38
N ALA A 117 3.87 10.05 -7.54
CA ALA A 117 4.22 9.47 -8.84
C ALA A 117 5.74 9.25 -9.01
N SER A 118 6.54 10.21 -8.56
CA SER A 118 8.01 10.13 -8.58
C SER A 118 8.52 9.01 -7.67
N LEU A 119 7.93 8.87 -6.47
CA LEU A 119 8.22 7.76 -5.57
C LEU A 119 7.81 6.42 -6.19
N TRP A 120 6.67 6.33 -6.86
CA TRP A 120 6.21 5.10 -7.52
C TRP A 120 7.18 4.65 -8.63
N SER A 121 7.91 5.59 -9.23
CA SER A 121 8.94 5.34 -10.24
C SER A 121 10.36 5.27 -9.65
N ASN A 122 10.51 5.12 -8.32
CA ASN A 122 11.80 5.05 -7.66
C ASN A 122 12.61 3.84 -8.16
N GLU A 123 13.89 4.06 -8.48
CA GLU A 123 14.77 3.04 -9.06
C GLU A 123 14.86 1.76 -8.21
N THR A 124 14.85 1.89 -6.89
CA THR A 124 14.88 0.73 -5.98
C THR A 124 13.60 -0.09 -6.08
N LEU A 125 12.43 0.56 -6.13
CA LEU A 125 11.14 -0.15 -6.30
C LEU A 125 11.04 -0.82 -7.67
N ILE A 126 11.47 -0.13 -8.72
CA ILE A 126 11.53 -0.68 -10.08
C ILE A 126 12.50 -1.86 -10.15
N SER A 127 13.65 -1.78 -9.49
CA SER A 127 14.63 -2.87 -9.41
C SER A 127 14.08 -4.10 -8.70
N ILE A 128 13.33 -3.93 -7.60
CA ILE A 128 12.62 -5.04 -6.93
C ILE A 128 11.58 -5.66 -7.88
N ALA A 129 10.75 -4.83 -8.53
CA ALA A 129 9.77 -5.32 -9.48
C ALA A 129 10.45 -6.11 -10.62
N GLN A 130 11.62 -5.67 -11.08
CA GLN A 130 12.40 -6.36 -12.09
C GLN A 130 13.04 -7.67 -11.59
N GLN A 131 13.49 -7.73 -10.34
CA GLN A 131 13.97 -8.98 -9.74
C GLN A 131 12.85 -10.02 -9.76
N LEU A 132 11.64 -9.65 -9.33
CA LEU A 132 10.50 -10.56 -9.19
C LEU A 132 9.83 -10.90 -10.52
N LEU A 133 9.60 -9.90 -11.38
CA LEU A 133 8.78 -10.03 -12.60
C LEU A 133 9.60 -10.07 -13.89
N GLY A 134 10.85 -9.62 -13.86
CA GLY A 134 11.72 -9.42 -15.03
C GLY A 134 11.67 -8.03 -15.64
N ARG A 135 12.25 -7.90 -16.84
CA ARG A 135 12.49 -6.60 -17.47
C ARG A 135 11.23 -5.96 -18.10
N ASP A 136 10.29 -6.78 -18.54
CA ASP A 136 9.09 -6.31 -19.25
C ASP A 136 7.97 -6.01 -18.26
N ILE A 137 8.10 -4.90 -17.54
CA ILE A 137 7.13 -4.43 -16.54
C ILE A 137 6.41 -3.16 -17.01
N ALA A 138 5.14 -3.05 -16.63
CA ALA A 138 4.33 -1.85 -16.82
C ALA A 138 3.65 -1.47 -15.50
N GLY A 139 3.56 -0.17 -15.22
CA GLY A 139 2.87 0.34 -14.04
C GLY A 139 1.36 0.37 -14.28
N HIS A 140 0.59 -0.26 -13.38
CA HIS A 140 -0.86 -0.13 -13.38
C HIS A 140 -1.26 1.21 -12.75
N PRO A 141 -2.14 2.02 -13.38
CA PRO A 141 -2.40 3.40 -12.94
C PRO A 141 -3.25 3.50 -11.67
N VAL A 142 -3.69 2.38 -11.10
CA VAL A 142 -4.45 2.37 -9.84
C VAL A 142 -3.49 2.57 -8.68
N TRP A 143 -3.74 3.64 -7.93
CA TRP A 143 -3.00 3.99 -6.74
C TRP A 143 -4.01 4.36 -5.64
N ASN A 144 -3.60 4.24 -4.38
CA ASN A 144 -4.45 4.56 -3.24
C ASN A 144 -3.62 5.19 -2.12
N LEU A 145 -4.02 6.38 -1.68
CA LEU A 145 -3.60 6.89 -0.37
C LEU A 145 -4.56 6.30 0.68
N ARG A 146 -4.07 5.39 1.51
CA ARG A 146 -4.85 4.76 2.59
C ARG A 146 -4.45 5.38 3.92
N THR A 147 -5.18 6.40 4.35
CA THR A 147 -5.00 7.01 5.65
C THR A 147 -5.71 6.18 6.72
N LYS A 148 -4.96 5.78 7.76
CA LYS A 148 -5.48 5.03 8.90
C LYS A 148 -5.48 5.96 10.12
N VAL A 149 -6.67 6.25 10.63
CA VAL A 149 -6.87 7.02 11.87
C VAL A 149 -7.44 6.09 12.95
N PRO A 150 -7.27 6.40 14.24
CA PRO A 150 -7.77 5.55 15.33
C PRO A 150 -9.28 5.26 15.22
N ASN A 151 -9.67 4.03 15.56
CA ASN A 151 -11.07 3.57 15.63
C ASN A 151 -11.87 3.65 14.31
N GLN A 152 -11.21 3.56 13.15
CA GLN A 152 -11.88 3.67 11.85
C GLN A 152 -12.27 2.32 11.22
N GLU A 153 -13.49 1.84 11.52
CA GLU A 153 -14.02 0.58 10.96
C GLU A 153 -14.10 0.60 9.42
N GLN A 154 -14.37 1.75 8.81
CA GLN A 154 -14.45 1.89 7.35
C GLN A 154 -13.11 1.66 6.64
N ALA A 155 -12.01 1.73 7.39
CA ALA A 155 -10.69 1.43 6.86
C ALA A 155 -10.33 -0.06 7.02
N THR A 156 -11.14 -0.87 7.70
CA THR A 156 -10.91 -2.32 7.81
C THR A 156 -11.08 -2.97 6.45
N VAL A 157 -10.00 -3.60 5.97
CA VAL A 157 -10.00 -4.26 4.68
C VAL A 157 -10.25 -5.75 4.93
N PRO A 158 -11.37 -6.32 4.44
CA PRO A 158 -11.60 -7.76 4.59
C PRO A 158 -10.54 -8.54 3.81
N TRP A 159 -10.37 -9.80 4.18
CA TRP A 159 -9.50 -10.70 3.43
C TRP A 159 -9.94 -10.77 1.96
N HIS A 160 -9.00 -10.53 1.05
CA HIS A 160 -9.21 -10.53 -0.39
C HIS A 160 -7.90 -10.79 -1.14
N GLN A 161 -7.98 -10.98 -2.46
CA GLN A 161 -6.83 -10.99 -3.38
C GLN A 161 -6.99 -9.83 -4.37
N ASP A 162 -5.93 -9.04 -4.56
CA ASP A 162 -5.97 -7.86 -5.46
C ASP A 162 -6.29 -8.23 -6.92
N THR A 163 -5.96 -9.45 -7.35
CA THR A 163 -6.27 -9.97 -8.69
C THR A 163 -7.76 -10.11 -8.93
N ALA A 164 -8.56 -10.36 -7.89
CA ALA A 164 -10.02 -10.48 -8.02
C ALA A 164 -10.68 -9.13 -8.36
N CYS A 165 -10.05 -8.01 -8.00
CA CYS A 165 -10.56 -6.67 -8.26
C CYS A 165 -9.96 -6.02 -9.51
N ASN A 166 -8.80 -6.49 -9.99
CA ASN A 166 -8.07 -5.94 -11.14
C ASN A 166 -8.09 -6.89 -12.34
N ILE A 167 -9.28 -7.40 -12.70
CA ILE A 167 -9.45 -8.28 -13.86
C ILE A 167 -9.33 -7.45 -15.14
N SER A 168 -8.11 -7.30 -15.64
CA SER A 168 -7.85 -6.92 -17.03
C SER A 168 -7.38 -8.16 -17.78
N TYR A 169 -8.01 -8.47 -18.91
CA TYR A 169 -7.76 -9.65 -19.76
C TYR A 169 -6.32 -9.73 -20.33
N PHE A 170 -5.43 -8.79 -19.98
CA PHE A 170 -4.05 -8.69 -20.46
C PHE A 170 -2.98 -8.74 -19.34
N ILE A 171 -3.36 -8.94 -18.07
CA ILE A 171 -2.39 -9.03 -16.98
C ILE A 171 -2.04 -10.50 -16.72
N LEU A 172 -0.85 -10.93 -17.16
CA LEU A 172 -0.32 -12.26 -16.83
C LEU A 172 0.23 -12.34 -15.39
N HIS A 173 0.78 -11.24 -14.85
CA HIS A 173 1.31 -11.17 -13.49
C HIS A 173 0.98 -9.80 -12.86
N LEU A 174 0.42 -9.81 -11.65
CA LEU A 174 0.12 -8.60 -10.88
C LEU A 174 0.98 -8.58 -9.61
N LEU A 175 1.84 -7.57 -9.47
CA LEU A 175 2.53 -7.27 -8.23
C LEU A 175 1.88 -6.04 -7.60
N SER A 176 1.43 -6.18 -6.36
CA SER A 176 0.96 -5.08 -5.53
C SER A 176 2.10 -4.63 -4.62
N THR A 177 2.43 -3.35 -4.62
CA THR A 177 3.45 -2.77 -3.73
C THR A 177 2.76 -1.80 -2.78
N SER A 178 2.86 -2.08 -1.49
CA SER A 178 2.39 -1.18 -0.43
C SER A 178 3.60 -0.61 0.29
N LEU A 179 3.73 0.72 0.28
CA LEU A 179 4.69 1.43 1.11
C LEU A 179 3.97 1.94 2.36
N TYR A 180 4.47 1.57 3.53
CA TYR A 180 3.96 2.05 4.79
C TYR A 180 4.85 3.18 5.31
N LEU A 181 4.25 4.36 5.52
CA LEU A 181 4.93 5.49 6.15
C LEU A 181 4.85 5.30 7.66
N ASP A 182 5.97 4.90 8.27
CA ASP A 182 6.19 4.90 9.72
C ASP A 182 5.19 4.02 10.51
N LEU A 183 5.34 2.70 10.39
CA LEU A 183 4.64 1.75 11.27
C LEU A 183 5.36 1.69 12.61
N ASP A 184 4.91 2.46 13.60
CA ASP A 184 5.31 2.20 14.98
C ASP A 184 4.72 0.86 15.48
N LYS A 185 5.26 0.35 16.59
CA LYS A 185 4.82 -0.92 17.19
C LYS A 185 3.33 -0.92 17.59
N GLU A 186 2.72 0.23 17.81
CA GLU A 186 1.28 0.34 18.10
C GLU A 186 0.45 0.20 16.82
N CYS A 187 0.94 0.73 15.68
CA CYS A 187 0.37 0.56 14.35
C CYS A 187 0.47 -0.88 13.83
N TRP A 188 1.48 -1.65 14.26
CA TRP A 188 1.60 -3.08 13.91
C TRP A 188 0.43 -3.93 14.40
N ASN A 189 -0.15 -3.61 15.57
CA ASN A 189 -1.32 -4.32 16.10
C ASN A 189 -2.58 -4.07 15.27
N ILE A 190 -2.60 -3.03 14.43
CA ILE A 190 -3.69 -2.74 13.49
C ILE A 190 -3.57 -3.58 12.21
N LEU A 191 -2.38 -4.11 11.91
CA LEU A 191 -2.09 -4.93 10.73
C LEU A 191 -2.03 -6.44 11.02
N GLN A 192 -2.16 -6.86 12.28
CA GLN A 192 -2.29 -8.28 12.61
C GLN A 192 -3.68 -8.78 12.21
N VAL A 193 -3.69 -9.52 11.10
CA VAL A 193 -4.74 -10.48 10.71
C VAL A 193 -4.70 -11.68 11.65
#